data_AF-A0A345V9S9-F1
#
_entry.id   AF-A0A345V9S9-F1
#
_cell.length_a   1.000
_cell.length_b   1.000
_cell.length_c   1.000
_cell.angle_alpha   90.00
_cell.angle_beta   90.00
_cell.angle_gamma   90.00
#
_symmetry.space_group_name_H-M   'P 1'
#
loop_
_entity.id
_entity.type
_entity.pdbx_description
1 polymer ?
#
loop_
_entity_poly.entity_id
_entity_poly.type
_entity_poly.pdbx_seq_one_letter_code
_entity_poly.pdbx_strand_id
1 'polypeptide(L)'
;MPKPHPILLGAIALAAALLTGCSPAGTPAATSSASASAPASMSSPPASTSEVCAAIDAHAAALTNFKDTLKPDATIEQVRKAQDQVTKTYDDLVAANKNLAQERADAVKAAEAKFNAAVSAVPNDATLTQAAASLQDEAANVQAAISDLRAEVKC
;
A
#
# COMPACT_ATOMS: atom_id res chain seq x y z
N MET A 1 19.82 -21.51 31.17
CA MET A 1 18.34 -21.45 31.13
C MET A 1 17.85 -20.61 32.29
N PRO A 2 17.52 -19.32 32.08
CA PRO A 2 16.99 -18.44 33.13
C PRO A 2 15.46 -18.61 33.25
N LYS A 3 14.98 -18.74 34.49
CA LYS A 3 13.56 -18.88 34.86
C LYS A 3 12.87 -17.50 34.88
N PRO A 4 11.57 -17.43 34.54
CA PRO A 4 10.84 -16.17 34.43
C PRO A 4 10.36 -15.63 35.79
N HIS A 5 10.36 -14.31 35.94
CA HIS A 5 9.68 -13.59 37.03
C HIS A 5 8.33 -13.04 36.52
N PRO A 6 7.21 -13.28 37.23
CA PRO A 6 5.93 -12.65 36.93
C PRO A 6 5.73 -11.41 37.82
N ILE A 7 5.45 -10.26 37.20
CA ILE A 7 5.02 -9.01 37.83
C ILE A 7 4.13 -8.35 36.78
N LEU A 8 2.96 -7.74 37.04
CA LEU A 8 2.01 -7.70 38.14
C LEU A 8 0.82 -6.91 37.52
N LEU A 9 -0.39 -7.27 37.94
CA LEU A 9 -1.66 -6.60 37.71
C LEU A 9 -1.61 -5.07 37.49
N GLY A 10 -2.39 -4.59 36.52
CA GLY A 10 -2.70 -3.17 36.37
C GLY A 10 -3.93 -2.93 35.50
N ALA A 11 -5.12 -3.10 36.07
CA ALA A 11 -6.39 -2.66 35.49
C ALA A 11 -6.66 -1.22 35.94
N ILE A 12 -6.86 -0.28 35.00
CA ILE A 12 -7.39 1.08 35.26
C ILE A 12 -8.11 1.50 33.96
N ALA A 13 -9.43 1.32 33.86
CA ALA A 13 -10.53 2.22 34.26
C ALA A 13 -10.88 3.27 33.18
N LEU A 14 -12.16 3.25 32.77
CA LEU A 14 -12.83 4.27 31.96
C LEU A 14 -12.74 5.64 32.63
N ALA A 15 -12.51 6.68 31.82
CA ALA A 15 -12.84 8.05 32.17
C ALA A 15 -13.51 8.74 30.97
N ALA A 16 -14.84 8.82 31.04
CA ALA A 16 -15.61 9.84 30.34
C ALA A 16 -15.48 11.16 31.11
N ALA A 17 -15.09 12.24 30.44
CA ALA A 17 -15.15 13.59 30.97
C ALA A 17 -15.77 14.52 29.91
N LEU A 18 -17.06 14.77 30.08
CA LEU A 18 -17.77 15.94 29.57
C LEU A 18 -17.38 17.16 30.44
N LEU A 19 -17.64 18.37 29.91
CA LEU A 19 -17.57 19.69 30.56
C LEU A 19 -16.13 20.26 30.63
N THR A 20 -15.80 21.50 30.27
CA THR A 20 -16.55 22.77 30.21
C THR A 20 -15.63 23.81 29.60
N GLY A 21 -16.15 24.68 28.74
CA GLY A 21 -15.46 25.89 28.29
C GLY A 21 -16.47 27.01 28.05
N CYS A 22 -16.72 27.81 29.09
CA CYS A 22 -17.60 28.97 29.10
C CYS A 22 -16.77 30.21 29.46
N SER A 23 -16.86 31.28 28.66
CA SER A 23 -16.83 32.72 29.03
C SER A 23 -16.57 33.59 27.78
N PRO A 24 -16.88 34.90 27.75
CA PRO A 24 -18.07 35.62 28.20
C PRO A 24 -18.66 36.58 27.10
N ALA A 25 -19.87 37.08 27.37
CA ALA A 25 -20.59 38.25 26.83
C ALA A 25 -20.08 39.00 25.56
N GLY A 26 -20.97 39.09 24.57
CA GLY A 26 -20.92 40.10 23.51
C GLY A 26 -22.04 39.95 22.47
N THR A 27 -23.15 40.65 22.64
CA THR A 27 -24.08 41.03 21.55
C THR A 27 -24.03 42.56 21.42
N PRO A 28 -24.30 43.18 20.25
CA PRO A 28 -25.14 42.69 19.14
C PRO A 28 -24.59 42.90 17.71
N ALA A 29 -25.27 42.25 16.77
CA ALA A 29 -25.52 42.61 15.36
C ALA A 29 -24.42 43.33 14.54
N ALA A 30 -23.85 42.61 13.56
CA ALA A 30 -23.54 43.20 12.25
C ALA A 30 -23.49 42.10 11.19
N THR A 31 -24.31 42.28 10.15
CA THR A 31 -24.20 41.68 8.82
C THR A 31 -22.74 41.62 8.36
N SER A 32 -22.29 40.42 7.98
CA SER A 32 -21.34 40.23 6.89
C SER A 32 -21.30 38.75 6.54
N SER A 33 -21.91 38.44 5.40
CA SER A 33 -21.68 37.22 4.65
C SER A 33 -20.18 37.13 4.32
N ALA A 34 -19.44 36.43 5.18
CA ALA A 34 -18.15 35.87 4.84
C ALA A 34 -18.26 34.41 5.28
N SER A 35 -18.65 33.54 4.34
CA SER A 35 -18.47 32.11 4.50
C SER A 35 -16.99 31.87 4.73
N ALA A 36 -16.63 31.73 6.00
CA ALA A 36 -15.35 31.26 6.44
C ALA A 36 -15.09 29.94 5.73
N SER A 37 -14.07 29.95 4.88
CA SER A 37 -13.43 28.77 4.35
C SER A 37 -12.86 27.99 5.53
N ALA A 38 -13.67 27.13 6.11
CA ALA A 38 -13.16 26.02 6.90
C ALA A 38 -12.35 25.15 5.92
N PRO A 39 -11.08 24.84 6.18
CA PRO A 39 -10.43 23.74 5.48
C PRO A 39 -11.15 22.48 5.97
N ALA A 40 -12.11 22.01 5.19
CA ALA A 40 -12.61 20.66 5.32
C ALA A 40 -11.39 19.75 5.18
N SER A 41 -11.04 19.05 6.24
CA SER A 41 -10.19 17.87 6.16
C SER A 41 -10.86 16.94 5.17
N MET A 42 -10.45 17.03 3.91
CA MET A 42 -10.94 16.18 2.84
C MET A 42 -10.33 14.81 3.06
N SER A 43 -10.93 14.03 3.95
CA SER A 43 -10.85 12.59 3.87
C SER A 43 -11.51 12.22 2.55
N SER A 44 -10.70 11.95 1.52
CA SER A 44 -11.20 11.43 0.26
C SER A 44 -12.11 10.23 0.55
N PRO A 45 -13.27 10.11 -0.11
CA PRO A 45 -14.13 8.95 0.03
C PRO A 45 -13.31 7.67 -0.27
N PRO A 46 -13.63 6.54 0.38
CA PRO A 46 -12.98 5.28 0.06
C PRO A 46 -13.17 4.96 -1.42
N ALA A 47 -12.14 4.40 -2.05
CA ALA A 47 -12.19 4.04 -3.47
C ALA A 47 -13.34 3.05 -3.75
N SER A 48 -14.01 3.24 -4.88
CA SER A 48 -15.05 2.35 -5.37
C SER A 48 -14.46 0.99 -5.76
N THR A 49 -15.26 -0.08 -5.74
CA THR A 49 -14.81 -1.42 -6.21
C THR A 49 -14.21 -1.36 -7.62
N SER A 50 -14.79 -0.57 -8.53
CA SER A 50 -14.24 -0.38 -9.88
C SER A 50 -12.85 0.28 -9.89
N GLU A 51 -12.58 1.22 -8.98
CA GLU A 51 -11.27 1.87 -8.85
C GLU A 51 -10.23 0.88 -8.29
N VAL A 52 -10.64 0.04 -7.34
CA VAL A 52 -9.81 -1.05 -6.83
C VAL A 52 -9.48 -2.04 -7.96
N CYS A 53 -10.48 -2.48 -8.72
CA CYS A 53 -10.28 -3.41 -9.83
C CYS A 53 -9.32 -2.83 -10.89
N ALA A 54 -9.48 -1.55 -11.22
CA ALA A 54 -8.57 -0.88 -12.14
C ALA A 54 -7.13 -0.85 -11.60
N ALA A 55 -6.93 -0.65 -10.30
CA ALA A 55 -5.60 -0.68 -9.69
C ALA A 55 -4.99 -2.10 -9.69
N ILE A 56 -5.80 -3.14 -9.43
CA ILE A 56 -5.40 -4.55 -9.53
C ILE A 56 -4.95 -4.87 -10.97
N ASP A 57 -5.73 -4.45 -11.96
CA ASP A 57 -5.44 -4.67 -13.37
C ASP A 57 -4.18 -3.94 -13.83
N ALA A 58 -4.01 -2.68 -13.41
CA ALA A 58 -2.82 -1.89 -13.71
C ALA A 58 -1.55 -2.54 -13.14
N HIS A 59 -1.61 -3.05 -11.91
CA HIS A 59 -0.48 -3.71 -11.28
C HIS A 59 -0.18 -5.08 -11.93
N ALA A 60 -1.20 -5.87 -12.26
CA ALA A 60 -1.03 -7.11 -13.03
C ALA A 60 -0.42 -6.86 -14.43
N ALA A 61 -0.79 -5.76 -15.08
CA ALA A 61 -0.21 -5.34 -16.35
C ALA A 61 1.26 -4.91 -16.18
N ALA A 62 1.60 -4.19 -15.11
CA ALA A 62 2.99 -3.82 -14.82
C ALA A 62 3.88 -5.06 -14.60
N LEU A 63 3.40 -6.08 -13.87
CA LEU A 63 4.11 -7.35 -13.70
C LEU A 63 4.32 -8.10 -15.02
N THR A 64 3.33 -8.06 -15.91
CA THR A 64 3.45 -8.65 -17.25
C THR A 64 4.51 -7.92 -18.07
N ASN A 65 4.49 -6.59 -18.10
CA ASN A 65 5.51 -5.78 -18.77
C ASN A 65 6.91 -6.01 -18.18
N PHE A 66 7.03 -6.18 -16.86
CA PHE A 66 8.29 -6.53 -16.22
C PHE A 66 8.82 -7.86 -16.73
N LYS A 67 7.99 -8.91 -16.75
CA LYS A 67 8.37 -10.23 -17.29
C LYS A 67 8.77 -10.14 -18.77
N ASP A 68 8.06 -9.35 -19.57
CA ASP A 68 8.39 -9.11 -20.97
C ASP A 68 9.71 -8.34 -21.18
N THR A 69 10.16 -7.63 -20.15
CA THR A 69 11.44 -6.90 -20.14
C THR A 69 12.60 -7.83 -19.77
N LEU A 70 12.36 -9.00 -19.18
CA LEU A 70 13.40 -9.99 -18.81
C LEU A 70 13.90 -10.80 -20.02
N LYS A 71 14.26 -10.10 -21.10
CA LYS A 71 14.86 -10.68 -22.31
C LYS A 71 16.38 -10.63 -22.21
N PRO A 72 17.10 -11.56 -22.89
CA PRO A 72 18.56 -11.63 -22.81
C PRO A 72 19.29 -10.39 -23.35
N ASP A 73 18.63 -9.56 -24.17
CA ASP A 73 19.14 -8.30 -24.72
C ASP A 73 18.73 -7.06 -23.89
N ALA A 74 17.90 -7.23 -22.86
CA ALA A 74 17.51 -6.13 -22.01
C ALA A 74 18.69 -5.62 -21.18
N THR A 75 18.64 -4.35 -20.83
CA THR A 75 19.59 -3.69 -19.94
C THR A 75 19.06 -3.71 -18.50
N ILE A 76 19.97 -3.68 -17.52
CA ILE A 76 19.59 -3.56 -16.11
C ILE A 76 18.77 -2.28 -15.86
N GLU A 77 19.03 -1.19 -16.58
CA GLU A 77 18.23 0.03 -16.50
C GLU A 77 16.77 -0.19 -16.93
N GLN A 78 16.54 -0.95 -18.01
CA GLN A 78 15.18 -1.30 -18.43
C GLN A 78 14.45 -2.16 -17.39
N VAL A 79 15.16 -3.12 -16.77
CA VAL A 79 14.60 -3.96 -15.71
C VAL A 79 14.25 -3.14 -14.47
N ARG A 80 15.12 -2.23 -14.04
CA ARG A 80 14.84 -1.32 -12.91
C ARG A 80 13.67 -0.39 -13.21
N LYS A 81 13.62 0.19 -14.42
CA LYS A 81 12.48 1.02 -14.83
C LYS A 81 11.17 0.25 -14.82
N ALA A 82 11.18 -1.01 -15.25
CA ALA A 82 10.00 -1.87 -15.18
C ALA A 82 9.62 -2.20 -13.72
N GLN A 83 10.60 -2.45 -12.86
CA GLN A 83 10.38 -2.63 -11.42
C GLN A 83 9.79 -1.38 -10.76
N ASP A 84 10.27 -0.18 -11.09
CA ASP A 84 9.69 1.09 -10.62
C ASP A 84 8.20 1.21 -11.00
N GLN A 85 7.81 0.73 -12.18
CA GLN A 85 6.40 0.71 -12.58
C GLN A 85 5.58 -0.32 -11.79
N VAL A 86 6.15 -1.48 -11.48
CA VAL A 86 5.51 -2.48 -10.60
C VAL A 86 5.30 -1.88 -9.20
N THR A 87 6.32 -1.27 -8.62
CA THR A 87 6.23 -0.62 -7.29
C THR A 87 5.22 0.53 -7.30
N LYS A 88 5.22 1.39 -8.32
CA LYS A 88 4.25 2.48 -8.44
C LYS A 88 2.81 1.97 -8.46
N THR A 89 2.54 0.96 -9.28
CA THR A 89 1.18 0.40 -9.39
C THR A 89 0.77 -0.37 -8.14
N TYR A 90 1.72 -0.94 -7.40
CA TYR A 90 1.47 -1.48 -6.06
C TYR A 90 1.08 -0.38 -5.05
N ASP A 91 1.77 0.76 -5.04
CA ASP A 91 1.43 1.88 -4.16
C ASP A 91 0.03 2.43 -4.47
N ASP A 92 -0.31 2.55 -5.75
CA ASP A 92 -1.64 2.95 -6.22
C ASP A 92 -2.71 1.92 -5.78
N LEU A 93 -2.40 0.63 -5.88
CA LEU A 93 -3.24 -0.45 -5.38
C LEU A 93 -3.47 -0.36 -3.87
N VAL A 94 -2.43 -0.18 -3.06
CA VAL A 94 -2.54 -0.03 -1.60
C VAL A 94 -3.35 1.22 -1.23
N ALA A 95 -3.16 2.31 -1.97
CA ALA A 95 -3.91 3.54 -1.76
C ALA A 95 -5.42 3.38 -2.07
N ALA A 96 -5.76 2.65 -3.14
CA ALA A 96 -7.14 2.28 -3.47
C ALA A 96 -7.72 1.31 -2.43
N ASN A 97 -6.88 0.45 -1.86
CA ASN A 97 -7.27 -0.64 -0.96
C ASN A 97 -7.08 -0.36 0.53
N LYS A 98 -7.24 0.88 0.99
CA LYS A 98 -7.12 1.23 2.42
C LYS A 98 -8.05 0.45 3.37
N ASN A 99 -9.08 -0.22 2.84
CA ASN A 99 -10.02 -1.07 3.60
C ASN A 99 -9.84 -2.58 3.33
N LEU A 100 -8.71 -3.01 2.75
CA LEU A 100 -8.50 -4.43 2.51
C LEU A 100 -8.35 -5.22 3.82
N ALA A 101 -8.75 -6.49 3.81
CA ALA A 101 -8.43 -7.40 4.91
C ALA A 101 -6.91 -7.46 5.11
N GLN A 102 -6.45 -7.23 6.34
CA GLN A 102 -5.04 -7.07 6.68
C GLN A 102 -4.18 -8.25 6.20
N GLU A 103 -4.66 -9.49 6.36
CA GLU A 103 -3.97 -10.71 5.91
C GLU A 103 -3.67 -10.71 4.39
N ARG A 104 -4.59 -10.16 3.59
CA ARG A 104 -4.44 -10.09 2.12
C ARG A 104 -3.50 -8.96 1.72
N ALA A 105 -3.59 -7.82 2.39
CA ALA A 105 -2.63 -6.73 2.21
C ALA A 105 -1.20 -7.17 2.59
N ASP A 106 -1.06 -7.96 3.66
CA ASP A 106 0.22 -8.50 4.10
C ASP A 106 0.81 -9.52 3.12
N ALA A 107 -0.02 -10.39 2.53
CA ALA A 107 0.43 -11.35 1.51
C ALA A 107 0.97 -10.65 0.25
N VAL A 108 0.23 -9.68 -0.30
CA VAL A 108 0.68 -8.91 -1.47
C VAL A 108 1.93 -8.10 -1.13
N LYS A 109 1.96 -7.47 0.05
CA LYS A 109 3.13 -6.71 0.54
C LYS A 109 4.37 -7.59 0.68
N ALA A 110 4.22 -8.80 1.21
CA ALA A 110 5.32 -9.73 1.38
C ALA A 110 5.86 -10.22 0.04
N ALA A 111 4.98 -10.50 -0.93
CA ALA A 111 5.37 -10.88 -2.29
C ALA A 111 6.12 -9.73 -2.99
N GLU A 112 5.57 -8.51 -2.94
CA GLU A 112 6.18 -7.31 -3.53
C GLU A 112 7.54 -6.99 -2.90
N ALA A 113 7.68 -7.14 -1.58
CA ALA A 113 8.96 -6.95 -0.90
C ALA A 113 10.03 -7.95 -1.35
N LYS A 114 9.67 -9.23 -1.55
CA LYS A 114 10.58 -10.25 -2.08
C LYS A 114 10.99 -9.97 -3.51
N PHE A 115 10.03 -9.58 -4.36
CA PHE A 115 10.26 -9.17 -5.73
C PHE A 115 11.28 -8.01 -5.81
N ASN A 116 11.04 -6.94 -5.05
CA ASN A 116 11.93 -5.78 -5.03
C ASN A 116 13.32 -6.11 -4.47
N ALA A 117 13.41 -6.98 -3.47
CA ALA A 117 14.68 -7.48 -2.95
C ALA A 117 15.43 -8.30 -4.00
N ALA A 118 14.75 -9.16 -4.76
CA ALA A 118 15.35 -9.96 -5.82
C ALA A 118 15.90 -9.08 -6.95
N VAL A 119 15.16 -8.05 -7.38
CA VAL A 119 15.65 -7.07 -8.37
C VAL A 119 16.86 -6.31 -7.85
N SER A 120 16.85 -5.90 -6.58
CA SER A 120 17.96 -5.17 -5.96
C SER A 120 19.21 -6.03 -5.75
N ALA A 121 19.05 -7.35 -5.62
CA ALA A 121 20.15 -8.30 -5.46
C ALA A 121 20.89 -8.59 -6.78
N VAL A 122 20.33 -8.21 -7.93
CA VAL A 122 20.99 -8.38 -9.24
C VAL A 122 22.15 -7.38 -9.36
N PRO A 123 23.41 -7.86 -9.44
CA PRO A 123 24.56 -7.01 -9.71
C PRO A 123 24.42 -6.35 -11.09
N ASN A 124 24.89 -5.11 -11.25
CA ASN A 124 24.82 -4.39 -12.53
C ASN A 124 25.65 -5.07 -13.64
N ASP A 125 26.59 -5.91 -13.24
CA ASP A 125 27.55 -6.67 -14.03
C ASP A 125 27.19 -8.16 -14.17
N ALA A 126 26.11 -8.62 -13.52
CA ALA A 126 25.60 -9.98 -13.70
C ALA A 126 24.84 -10.11 -15.02
N THR A 127 24.98 -11.27 -15.66
CA THR A 127 24.20 -11.56 -16.86
C THR A 127 22.72 -11.73 -16.50
N LEU A 128 21.85 -10.94 -17.12
CA LEU A 128 20.40 -10.99 -16.91
C LEU A 128 19.82 -12.39 -17.08
N THR A 129 20.40 -13.21 -17.96
CA THR A 129 20.01 -14.61 -18.18
C THR A 129 20.02 -15.44 -16.89
N GLN A 130 20.95 -15.18 -15.97
CA GLN A 130 21.10 -15.96 -14.75
C GLN A 130 20.12 -15.53 -13.66
N ALA A 131 19.77 -14.24 -13.62
CA ALA A 131 18.80 -13.68 -12.68
C ALA A 131 17.35 -13.73 -13.20
N ALA A 132 17.15 -13.76 -14.52
CA ALA A 132 15.85 -13.65 -15.16
C ALA A 132 14.89 -14.76 -14.70
N ALA A 133 15.36 -16.00 -14.54
CA ALA A 133 14.53 -17.09 -14.04
C ALA A 133 13.99 -16.78 -12.63
N SER A 134 14.87 -16.40 -11.70
CA SER A 134 14.45 -16.05 -10.34
C SER A 134 13.56 -14.80 -10.30
N LEU A 135 13.82 -13.80 -11.15
CA LEU A 135 12.97 -12.61 -11.26
C LEU A 135 11.60 -12.92 -11.86
N GLN A 136 11.52 -13.85 -12.80
CA GLN A 136 10.24 -14.34 -13.35
C GLN A 136 9.45 -15.10 -12.29
N ASP A 137 10.10 -15.94 -11.50
CA ASP A 137 9.46 -16.69 -10.40
C ASP A 137 8.91 -15.73 -9.34
N GLU A 138 9.69 -14.72 -8.92
CA GLU A 138 9.19 -13.74 -7.95
C GLU A 138 8.07 -12.87 -8.53
N ALA A 139 8.15 -12.45 -9.79
CA ALA A 139 7.05 -11.75 -10.45
C ALA A 139 5.78 -12.62 -10.54
N ALA A 140 5.93 -13.93 -10.75
CA ALA A 140 4.81 -14.87 -10.74
C ALA A 140 4.19 -15.03 -9.34
N ASN A 141 5.00 -15.00 -8.28
CA ASN A 141 4.52 -15.01 -6.89
C ASN A 141 3.66 -13.76 -6.59
N VAL A 142 4.09 -12.57 -7.03
CA VAL A 142 3.27 -11.35 -6.90
C VAL A 142 1.98 -11.49 -7.72
N GLN A 143 2.07 -12.00 -8.95
CA GLN A 143 0.92 -12.19 -9.82
C GLN A 143 -0.12 -13.16 -9.23
N ALA A 144 0.32 -14.20 -8.51
CA ALA A 144 -0.57 -15.11 -7.78
C ALA A 144 -1.29 -14.38 -6.64
N ALA A 145 -0.56 -13.64 -5.80
CA ALA A 145 -1.15 -12.88 -4.70
C ALA A 145 -2.16 -11.82 -5.19
N ILE A 146 -1.90 -11.20 -6.33
CA ILE A 146 -2.82 -10.25 -6.97
C ILE A 146 -4.04 -10.94 -7.59
N SER A 147 -3.90 -12.17 -8.09
CA SER A 147 -5.04 -12.95 -8.59
C SER A 147 -5.97 -13.36 -7.45
N ASP A 148 -5.41 -13.76 -6.31
CA ASP A 148 -6.18 -14.05 -5.10
C ASP A 148 -6.91 -12.79 -4.59
N LEU A 149 -6.22 -11.65 -4.61
CA LEU A 149 -6.82 -10.35 -4.29
C LEU A 149 -7.98 -10.01 -5.23
N ARG A 150 -7.80 -10.23 -6.54
CA ARG A 150 -8.84 -9.98 -7.55
C ARG A 150 -10.11 -10.78 -7.23
N ALA A 151 -9.97 -12.07 -6.96
CA ALA A 151 -11.08 -12.95 -6.63
C ALA A 151 -11.84 -12.51 -5.36
N GLU A 152 -11.13 -11.99 -4.35
CA GLU A 152 -11.71 -11.48 -3.11
C GLU A 152 -12.52 -10.19 -3.35
N VAL A 153 -11.95 -9.24 -4.11
CA VAL A 153 -12.61 -7.97 -4.47
C VAL A 153 -13.77 -8.19 -5.46
N LYS A 154 -13.82 -9.36 -6.11
CA LYS A 154 -14.78 -9.72 -7.16
C LYS A 154 -14.66 -8.85 -8.39
N CYS A 155 -13.41 -8.61 -8.76
CA CYS A 155 -13.04 -8.44 -10.16
C CYS A 155 -12.66 -9.83 -10.73
#